data_AF-A0A521G5Z0-F1
#
_entry.id   AF-A0A521G5Z0-F1
#
_cell.length_a   1.000
_cell.length_b   1.000
_cell.length_c   1.000
_cell.angle_alpha   90.00
_cell.angle_beta   90.00
_cell.angle_gamma   90.00
#
_symmetry.space_group_name_H-M   'P 1'
#
loop_
_entity.id
_entity.type
_entity.pdbx_description
1 polymer ?
#
loop_
_entity_poly.entity_id
_entity_poly.type
_entity_poly.pdbx_seq_one_letter_code
_entity_poly.pdbx_strand_id
1 'polypeptide(L)'
;MDNSILQFISPHKYKSEKAAKSGHIKFMYKYRDAGNYKLWNEIVFTNNHRLTLCQIANFMEAAFIQDIYFDPDLCGIERLAFDKHDSDLDHEWHEAESVSITEEPVTIDIDIADFLFNAIKEHTCWVEFDCYIKKIEFNN
;
A
#
# COMPACT_ATOMS: atom_id res chain seq x y z
N MET A 1 -21.77 5.95 -8.08
CA MET A 1 -21.18 4.88 -7.23
C MET A 1 -20.02 5.53 -6.53
N ASP A 2 -19.96 5.39 -5.21
CA ASP A 2 -19.00 6.11 -4.37
C ASP A 2 -17.61 5.46 -4.52
N ASN A 3 -16.67 6.17 -5.15
CA ASN A 3 -15.29 5.69 -5.40
C ASN A 3 -14.38 5.90 -4.17
N SER A 4 -14.95 5.82 -2.98
CA SER A 4 -14.27 6.16 -1.73
C SER A 4 -13.37 5.04 -1.21
N ILE A 5 -13.55 3.79 -1.65
CA ILE A 5 -12.84 2.61 -1.15
C ILE A 5 -12.43 1.71 -2.32
N LEU A 6 -11.13 1.37 -2.39
CA LEU A 6 -10.65 0.26 -3.20
C LEU A 6 -10.34 -0.93 -2.28
N GLN A 7 -11.09 -2.02 -2.45
CA GLN A 7 -10.78 -3.31 -1.83
C GLN A 7 -9.97 -4.16 -2.81
N PHE A 8 -8.85 -4.72 -2.35
CA PHE A 8 -7.98 -5.56 -3.18
C PHE A 8 -8.55 -6.98 -3.30
N ILE A 9 -9.60 -7.17 -4.12
CA ILE A 9 -10.23 -8.50 -4.31
C ILE A 9 -10.14 -9.02 -5.76
N SER A 10 -9.63 -8.26 -6.74
CA SER A 10 -9.31 -8.81 -8.07
C SER A 10 -8.60 -7.78 -8.97
N PRO A 11 -7.66 -8.17 -9.84
CA PRO A 11 -6.74 -7.23 -10.49
C PRO A 11 -7.33 -6.46 -11.68
N HIS A 12 -8.61 -6.64 -12.05
CA HIS A 12 -9.07 -6.24 -13.39
C HIS A 12 -10.36 -5.41 -13.40
N LYS A 13 -10.42 -4.28 -12.67
CA LYS A 13 -11.49 -3.27 -12.86
C LYS A 13 -11.25 -1.92 -12.16
N TYR A 14 -10.20 -1.19 -12.51
CA TYR A 14 -10.13 0.23 -12.13
C TYR A 14 -10.59 1.09 -13.30
N LYS A 15 -11.86 1.50 -13.26
CA LYS A 15 -12.40 2.47 -14.22
C LYS A 15 -11.84 3.85 -13.86
N SER A 16 -11.31 4.54 -14.86
CA SER A 16 -10.88 5.93 -14.78
C SER A 16 -11.98 6.80 -14.17
N GLU A 17 -11.70 7.54 -13.10
CA GLU A 17 -12.62 8.60 -12.68
C GLU A 17 -11.96 9.74 -11.89
N LYS A 18 -12.28 10.95 -12.37
CA LYS A 18 -12.30 12.32 -11.80
C LYS A 18 -11.22 12.78 -10.80
N ALA A 19 -10.87 14.06 -10.94
CA ALA A 19 -9.82 14.80 -10.23
C ALA A 19 -9.68 14.42 -8.74
N ALA A 20 -8.42 14.21 -8.32
CA ALA A 20 -8.02 13.81 -6.98
C ALA A 20 -8.72 14.65 -5.90
N LYS A 21 -9.51 13.98 -5.06
CA LYS A 21 -10.06 14.60 -3.84
C LYS A 21 -8.90 14.77 -2.86
N SER A 22 -8.72 15.97 -2.31
CA SER A 22 -7.70 16.23 -1.30
C SER A 22 -8.11 15.57 0.02
N GLY A 23 -7.39 14.55 0.44
CA GLY A 23 -7.57 13.88 1.72
C GLY A 23 -6.35 13.04 2.05
N HIS A 24 -6.27 12.61 3.30
CA HIS A 24 -5.27 11.64 3.74
C HIS A 24 -5.60 10.27 3.15
N ILE A 25 -4.62 9.37 3.14
CA ILE A 25 -4.82 8.00 2.64
C ILE A 25 -4.92 7.05 3.82
N LYS A 26 -6.06 6.36 3.93
CA LYS A 26 -6.24 5.27 4.88
C LYS A 26 -5.86 3.96 4.20
N PHE A 27 -4.97 3.21 4.84
CA PHE A 27 -4.46 1.93 4.39
C PHE A 27 -4.74 0.88 5.46
N MET A 28 -5.40 -0.20 5.07
CA MET A 28 -5.68 -1.33 5.95
C MET A 28 -4.86 -2.53 5.52
N TYR A 29 -4.23 -3.18 6.49
CA TYR A 29 -3.39 -4.35 6.25
C TYR A 29 -3.54 -5.36 7.39
N LYS A 30 -3.07 -6.57 7.14
CA LYS A 30 -3.11 -7.65 8.11
C LYS A 30 -1.88 -8.52 8.06
N TYR A 31 -1.55 -9.09 9.21
CA TYR A 31 -0.68 -10.25 9.31
C TYR A 31 -1.53 -11.51 9.34
N ARG A 32 -1.07 -12.57 8.65
CA ARG A 32 -1.69 -13.90 8.70
C ARG A 32 -0.58 -14.95 8.76
N ASP A 33 -0.62 -15.82 9.77
CA ASP A 33 0.33 -16.94 9.88
C ASP A 33 -0.12 -18.16 9.05
N ALA A 34 0.72 -19.19 8.99
CA ALA A 34 0.38 -20.46 8.33
C ALA A 34 -0.74 -21.23 9.06
N GLY A 35 -1.01 -20.89 10.33
CA GLY A 35 -2.14 -21.38 11.12
C GLY A 35 -3.47 -20.68 10.82
N ASN A 36 -3.48 -19.67 9.94
CA ASN A 36 -4.62 -18.84 9.55
C ASN A 36 -5.17 -17.89 10.65
N TYR A 37 -4.41 -17.65 11.72
CA TYR A 37 -4.67 -16.57 12.67
C TYR A 37 -4.35 -15.22 12.02
N LYS A 38 -5.04 -14.15 12.45
CA LYS A 38 -4.95 -12.84 11.80
C LYS A 38 -4.83 -11.71 12.82
N LEU A 39 -3.96 -10.74 12.52
CA LEU A 39 -3.89 -9.44 13.18
C LEU A 39 -4.16 -8.36 12.15
N TRP A 40 -4.91 -7.34 12.52
CA TRP A 40 -5.30 -6.24 11.63
C TRP A 40 -4.77 -4.93 12.15
N ASN A 41 -4.40 -4.04 11.24
CA ASN A 41 -4.09 -2.66 11.59
C ASN A 41 -4.50 -1.71 10.47
N GLU A 42 -4.62 -0.44 10.82
CA GLU A 42 -4.92 0.65 9.89
C GLU A 42 -3.99 1.84 10.13
N ILE A 43 -3.56 2.45 9.04
CA ILE A 43 -2.69 3.62 9.06
C ILE A 43 -3.31 4.71 8.19
N VAL A 44 -3.21 5.95 8.64
CA VAL A 44 -3.60 7.14 7.88
C VAL A 44 -2.33 7.92 7.55
N PHE A 45 -1.95 7.94 6.27
CA PHE A 45 -0.79 8.64 5.72
C PHE A 45 -1.15 10.04 5.24
N THR A 46 -0.16 10.95 5.20
CA THR A 46 -0.29 12.17 4.38
C THR A 46 -0.32 11.82 2.90
N ASN A 47 -0.85 12.74 2.08
CA ASN A 47 -0.89 12.63 0.63
C ASN A 47 -0.42 13.94 -0.02
N ASN A 48 0.83 14.30 0.25
CA ASN A 48 1.41 15.58 -0.16
C ASN A 48 1.49 15.71 -1.69
N HIS A 49 1.65 14.58 -2.38
CA HIS A 49 1.71 14.49 -3.85
C HIS A 49 0.34 14.36 -4.53
N ARG A 50 -0.76 14.34 -3.77
CA ARG A 50 -2.14 14.21 -4.27
C ARG A 50 -2.34 13.01 -5.19
N LEU A 51 -1.71 11.88 -4.84
CA LEU A 51 -1.88 10.64 -5.57
C LEU A 51 -3.35 10.21 -5.52
N THR A 52 -3.87 9.81 -6.68
CA THR A 52 -5.20 9.20 -6.79
C THR A 52 -5.15 7.75 -6.29
N LEU A 53 -6.30 7.22 -5.86
CA LEU A 53 -6.40 5.80 -5.48
C LEU A 53 -5.99 4.86 -6.62
N CYS A 54 -6.25 5.24 -7.87
CA CYS A 54 -5.81 4.49 -9.04
C CYS A 54 -4.28 4.47 -9.19
N GLN A 55 -3.62 5.62 -9.00
CA GLN A 55 -2.15 5.67 -9.00
C GLN A 55 -1.56 4.85 -7.86
N ILE A 56 -2.13 4.97 -6.64
CA ILE A 56 -1.69 4.20 -5.48
C ILE A 56 -1.84 2.69 -5.75
N ALA A 57 -2.98 2.25 -6.26
CA ALA A 57 -3.20 0.85 -6.62
C ALA A 57 -2.20 0.34 -7.67
N ASN A 58 -1.91 1.14 -8.71
CA ASN A 58 -0.91 0.78 -9.72
C ASN A 58 0.51 0.70 -9.13
N PHE A 59 0.85 1.59 -8.18
CA PHE A 59 2.14 1.51 -7.48
C PHE A 59 2.21 0.28 -6.58
N MET A 60 1.14 -0.06 -5.88
CA MET A 60 1.08 -1.27 -5.05
C MET A 60 1.23 -2.54 -5.88
N GLU A 61 0.57 -2.61 -7.04
CA GLU A 61 0.74 -3.73 -8.00
C GLU A 61 2.20 -3.88 -8.45
N ALA A 62 2.90 -2.77 -8.67
CA ALA A 62 4.33 -2.81 -9.04
C ALA A 62 5.27 -3.08 -7.84
N ALA A 63 4.86 -2.70 -6.63
CA ALA A 63 5.70 -2.74 -5.43
C ALA A 63 5.57 -4.05 -4.65
N PHE A 64 4.38 -4.64 -4.63
CA PHE A 64 4.05 -5.72 -3.70
C PHE A 64 4.25 -7.09 -4.35
N ILE A 65 4.64 -8.06 -3.55
CA ILE A 65 4.76 -9.46 -3.95
C ILE A 65 3.36 -9.98 -4.24
N GLN A 66 3.15 -10.52 -5.44
CA GLN A 66 1.84 -10.99 -5.91
C GLN A 66 0.72 -9.95 -5.68
N ASP A 67 1.04 -8.68 -5.92
CA ASP A 67 0.15 -7.52 -5.89
C ASP A 67 -0.41 -7.14 -4.50
N ILE A 68 -0.25 -7.98 -3.47
CA ILE A 68 -0.87 -7.78 -2.15
C ILE A 68 0.07 -7.96 -0.96
N TYR A 69 1.20 -8.65 -1.10
CA TYR A 69 2.09 -8.95 0.02
C TYR A 69 3.26 -7.96 0.10
N PHE A 70 3.58 -7.49 1.30
CA PHE A 70 4.69 -6.56 1.54
C PHE A 70 5.35 -6.81 2.90
N ASP A 71 6.57 -6.31 3.10
CA ASP A 71 7.24 -6.30 4.41
C ASP A 71 7.05 -4.91 5.08
N PRO A 72 6.34 -4.83 6.23
CA PRO A 72 6.12 -3.57 6.94
C PRO A 72 7.38 -2.82 7.33
N ASP A 73 8.44 -3.54 7.76
CA ASP A 73 9.67 -2.91 8.25
C ASP A 73 10.39 -2.20 7.11
N LEU A 74 10.38 -2.82 5.92
CA LEU A 74 10.96 -2.24 4.71
C LEU A 74 10.16 -1.03 4.26
N CYS A 75 8.85 -1.02 4.48
CA CYS A 75 7.98 0.12 4.21
C CYS A 75 8.06 1.25 5.26
N GLY A 76 8.80 1.03 6.36
CA GLY A 76 8.94 1.98 7.46
C GLY A 76 7.73 2.06 8.39
N ILE A 77 6.86 1.05 8.39
CA ILE A 77 5.67 0.99 9.26
C ILE A 77 5.78 -0.15 10.27
N GLU A 78 4.93 -0.13 11.30
CA GLU A 78 4.94 -1.16 12.34
C GLU A 78 4.53 -2.54 11.79
N ARG A 79 5.39 -3.53 12.04
CA ARG A 79 5.13 -4.95 11.82
C ARG A 79 4.17 -5.49 12.89
N LEU A 80 3.11 -6.14 12.45
CA LEU A 80 2.23 -6.91 13.33
C LEU A 80 2.85 -8.28 13.58
N ALA A 81 2.84 -8.70 14.84
CA ALA A 81 3.28 -10.03 15.26
C ALA A 81 2.49 -10.49 16.48
N PHE A 82 2.34 -11.80 16.65
CA PHE A 82 1.80 -12.36 17.87
C PHE A 82 2.84 -12.32 19.00
N ASP A 83 2.38 -12.28 20.25
CA ASP A 83 3.27 -12.25 21.43
C ASP A 83 4.26 -13.41 21.47
N LYS A 84 3.86 -14.57 20.93
CA LYS A 84 4.70 -15.75 20.82
C LYS A 84 5.01 -16.03 19.35
N HIS A 85 6.28 -15.88 19.00
CA HIS A 85 6.79 -16.26 17.71
C HIS A 85 6.87 -17.79 17.56
N ASP A 86 6.42 -18.31 16.42
CA ASP A 86 6.51 -19.69 15.98
C ASP A 86 7.19 -19.75 14.61
N SER A 87 8.44 -20.22 14.56
CA SER A 87 9.23 -20.24 13.32
C SER A 87 8.67 -21.16 12.23
N ASP A 88 7.77 -22.09 12.57
CA ASP A 88 7.15 -22.99 11.60
C ASP A 88 5.91 -22.36 10.94
N LEU A 89 5.32 -21.33 11.58
CA LEU A 89 4.08 -20.70 11.15
C LEU A 89 4.24 -19.24 10.74
N ASP A 90 5.18 -18.54 11.37
CA ASP A 90 5.35 -17.11 11.21
C ASP A 90 6.26 -16.74 10.04
N HIS A 91 5.96 -15.59 9.43
CA HIS A 91 6.76 -14.99 8.37
C HIS A 91 6.70 -13.47 8.44
N GLU A 92 7.49 -12.81 7.61
CA GLU A 92 7.66 -11.36 7.68
C GLU A 92 6.57 -10.58 6.92
N TRP A 93 5.91 -11.23 5.96
CA TRP A 93 4.99 -10.57 5.05
C TRP A 93 3.62 -10.28 5.65
N HIS A 94 3.05 -9.18 5.18
CA HIS A 94 1.71 -8.72 5.51
C HIS A 94 0.89 -8.57 4.22
N GLU A 95 -0.42 -8.68 4.35
CA GLU A 95 -1.38 -8.55 3.25
C GLU A 95 -2.02 -7.17 3.28
N ALA A 96 -1.97 -6.46 2.16
CA ALA A 96 -2.76 -5.26 1.93
C ALA A 96 -4.22 -5.62 1.70
N GLU A 97 -5.13 -4.97 2.42
CA GLU A 97 -6.56 -5.26 2.34
C GLU A 97 -7.32 -4.18 1.57
N SER A 98 -7.08 -2.90 1.88
CA SER A 98 -7.76 -1.80 1.20
C SER A 98 -7.02 -0.47 1.31
N VAL A 99 -7.34 0.43 0.37
CA VAL A 99 -6.91 1.83 0.38
C VAL A 99 -8.10 2.75 0.10
N SER A 100 -8.19 3.85 0.85
CA SER A 100 -9.28 4.82 0.73
C SER A 100 -8.80 6.25 1.02
N ILE A 101 -9.59 7.23 0.56
CA ILE A 101 -9.38 8.63 0.92
C ILE A 101 -10.16 8.90 2.20
N THR A 102 -9.53 9.54 3.18
CA THR A 102 -10.15 9.88 4.47
C THR A 102 -9.84 11.33 4.90
N GLU A 103 -10.67 11.84 5.81
CA GLU A 103 -10.46 13.10 6.53
C GLU A 103 -10.00 12.85 7.99
N GLU A 104 -9.83 11.58 8.37
CA GLU A 104 -9.27 11.20 9.67
C GLU A 104 -7.87 11.79 9.87
N PRO A 105 -7.46 12.08 11.12
CA PRO A 105 -6.12 12.57 11.40
C PRO A 105 -5.05 11.55 10.98
N VAL A 106 -3.92 12.06 10.51
CA VAL A 106 -2.73 11.26 10.19
C VAL A 106 -2.29 10.49 11.44
N THR A 107 -2.04 9.19 11.30
CA THR A 107 -1.62 8.32 12.42
C THR A 107 -0.11 8.10 12.47
N ILE A 108 0.60 8.38 11.37
CA ILE A 108 2.04 8.20 11.26
C ILE A 108 2.68 9.33 10.44
N ASP A 109 3.89 9.75 10.81
CA ASP A 109 4.65 10.78 10.09
C ASP A 109 5.38 10.19 8.86
N ILE A 110 4.60 9.60 7.94
CA ILE A 110 5.05 9.04 6.66
C ILE A 110 4.07 9.45 5.57
N ASP A 111 4.59 9.89 4.42
CA ASP A 111 3.76 10.14 3.24
C ASP A 111 3.48 8.84 2.48
N ILE A 112 2.30 8.72 1.89
CA ILE A 112 1.94 7.55 1.08
C ILE A 112 2.93 7.30 -0.06
N ALA A 113 3.53 8.35 -0.64
CA ALA A 113 4.54 8.20 -1.68
C ALA A 113 5.83 7.55 -1.13
N ASP A 114 6.26 7.92 0.08
CA ASP A 114 7.44 7.34 0.72
C ASP A 114 7.23 5.87 1.10
N PHE A 115 6.04 5.55 1.62
CA PHE A 115 5.62 4.17 1.89
C PHE A 115 5.73 3.30 0.62
N LEU A 116 5.14 3.75 -0.49
CA LEU A 116 5.17 3.03 -1.77
C LEU A 116 6.59 2.94 -2.34
N PHE A 117 7.38 4.00 -2.25
CA PHE A 117 8.76 4.02 -2.74
C PHE A 117 9.65 3.04 -1.98
N ASN A 118 9.48 2.96 -0.65
CA ASN A 118 10.23 2.04 0.18
C ASN A 118 9.88 0.57 -0.12
N ALA A 119 8.60 0.26 -0.40
CA ALA A 119 8.18 -1.07 -0.84
C ALA A 119 8.85 -1.51 -2.17
N ILE A 120 9.09 -0.57 -3.10
CA ILE A 120 9.64 -0.86 -4.43
C ILE A 120 11.15 -1.15 -4.42
N LYS A 121 11.91 -0.55 -3.49
CA LYS A 121 13.37 -0.71 -3.40
C LYS A 121 13.80 -2.17 -3.27
N GLU A 122 12.92 -3.01 -2.74
CA GLU A 122 13.18 -4.43 -2.48
C GLU A 122 12.90 -5.32 -3.70
N HIS A 123 12.17 -4.82 -4.70
CA HIS A 123 11.72 -5.59 -5.86
C HIS A 123 12.28 -5.15 -7.22
N THR A 124 13.00 -4.03 -7.30
CA THR A 124 13.56 -3.56 -8.58
C THR A 124 15.06 -3.25 -8.54
N CYS A 125 15.78 -3.95 -9.41
CA CYS A 125 16.95 -3.39 -10.09
C CYS A 125 16.51 -2.07 -10.75
N TRP A 126 17.12 -0.95 -10.35
CA TRP A 126 16.75 0.47 -10.56
C TRP A 126 16.39 0.94 -11.99
N VAL A 127 16.44 0.08 -13.01
CA VAL A 127 16.22 0.46 -14.42
C VAL A 127 14.75 0.58 -14.84
N GLU A 128 13.83 -0.17 -14.25
CA GLU A 128 12.41 -0.12 -14.66
C GLU A 128 11.61 1.00 -13.98
N PHE A 129 11.96 1.36 -12.74
CA PHE A 129 11.25 2.39 -11.96
C PHE A 129 11.48 3.81 -12.51
N ASP A 130 12.72 4.13 -12.90
CA ASP A 130 13.04 5.41 -13.57
C ASP A 130 12.25 5.62 -14.86
N CYS A 131 11.97 4.52 -15.59
CA CYS A 131 11.16 4.58 -16.80
C CYS A 131 9.68 4.86 -16.48
N TYR A 132 9.17 4.31 -15.37
CA TYR A 132 7.78 4.49 -14.96
C TYR A 132 7.51 5.93 -14.45
N ILE A 133 8.38 6.48 -13.60
CA ILE A 133 8.26 7.85 -13.09
C ILE A 133 8.33 8.87 -14.24
N LYS A 134 9.29 8.71 -15.16
CA LYS A 134 9.37 9.56 -16.36
C LYS A 134 8.09 9.48 -17.20
N LYS A 135 7.43 8.32 -17.25
CA LYS A 135 6.18 8.17 -18.03
C LYS A 135 4.97 8.84 -17.37
N ILE A 136 4.97 9.00 -16.05
CA ILE A 136 3.92 9.74 -15.32
C ILE A 136 4.13 11.25 -15.48
N GLU A 137 5.37 11.74 -15.34
CA GLU A 137 5.69 13.16 -15.46
C GLU A 137 5.46 13.72 -16.86
N PHE A 138 5.66 12.92 -17.92
CA PHE A 138 5.47 13.35 -19.30
C PHE A 138 4.00 13.32 -19.80
N ASN A 139 3.07 12.74 -19.03
CA ASN A 139 1.65 12.65 -19.40
C ASN A 139 0.74 13.66 -18.65
N ASN A 140 1.33 14.59 -17.89
CA ASN A 140 0.67 15.77 -17.30
C ASN A 140 1.10 17.04 -18.04
#